data_AF-A0AAV1CCB9-F1
#
_entry.id   AF-A0AAV1CCB9-F1
#
_cell.length_a   1.000
_cell.length_b   1.000
_cell.length_c   1.000
_cell.angle_alpha   90.00
_cell.angle_beta   90.00
_cell.angle_gamma   90.00
#
_symmetry.space_group_name_H-M   'P 1'
#
loop_
_entity.id
_entity.type
_entity.pdbx_description
1 polymer ?
#
loop_
_entity_poly.entity_id
_entity_poly.type
_entity_poly.pdbx_seq_one_letter_code
_entity_poly.pdbx_strand_id
1 'polypeptide(L)'
;MISGIPGDGRCLFRSVVHGACLRAGNPSPNEASERELADELRSKVADEFIKRRADTEWVPITVYMWDKKTNRLQIIAEYGGAEYGKENPVRVVYHGYGHYDALHTSSFGALHPKMYT
;
A
#
# COMPACT_ATOMS: atom_id res chain seq x y z
N MET A 1 6.43 22.75 20.06
CA MET A 1 5.45 23.47 19.23
C MET A 1 5.17 22.59 18.02
N ILE A 2 3.89 22.35 17.67
CA ILE A 2 3.53 21.55 16.48
C ILE A 2 3.30 22.55 15.34
N SER A 3 4.00 22.36 14.22
CA SER A 3 3.78 23.14 13.00
C SER A 3 2.53 22.64 12.27
N GLY A 4 1.68 23.56 11.81
CA GLY A 4 0.50 23.22 11.02
C GLY A 4 0.89 22.84 9.59
N ILE A 5 0.67 21.59 9.21
CA ILE A 5 0.85 21.09 7.84
C ILE A 5 -0.53 20.90 7.20
N PRO A 6 -0.77 21.35 5.95
CA PRO A 6 -2.01 21.10 5.25
C PRO A 6 -2.35 19.60 5.17
N GLY A 7 -3.59 19.25 5.49
CA GLY A 7 -4.12 17.88 5.47
C GLY A 7 -4.46 17.40 4.06
N ASP A 8 -3.51 17.45 3.13
CA ASP A 8 -3.66 16.97 1.76
C ASP A 8 -2.89 15.65 1.53
N GLY A 9 -2.93 15.12 0.30
CA GLY A 9 -2.20 13.90 -0.08
C GLY A 9 -0.66 14.01 -0.05
N ARG A 10 -0.11 15.16 0.34
CA ARG A 10 1.33 15.43 0.47
C ARG A 10 1.78 15.57 1.92
N CYS A 11 0.86 15.52 2.89
CA CYS A 11 1.12 15.84 4.29
C CYS A 11 2.34 15.11 4.89
N LEU A 12 2.58 13.85 4.52
CA LEU A 12 3.76 13.11 4.94
C LEU A 12 5.06 13.77 4.45
N PHE A 13 5.18 14.00 3.14
CA PHE A 13 6.39 14.57 2.54
C PHE A 13 6.59 16.03 2.94
N ARG A 14 5.51 16.83 3.04
CA ARG A 14 5.54 18.19 3.60
C ARG A 14 6.10 18.18 5.03
N SER A 15 5.63 17.27 5.88
CA SER A 15 6.12 17.13 7.26
C SER A 15 7.61 16.78 7.31
N VAL A 16 8.10 15.93 6.41
CA VAL A 16 9.53 15.55 6.33
C VAL A 16 10.38 16.74 5.90
N VAL A 17 9.97 17.49 4.87
CA VAL A 17 10.66 18.71 4.41
C VAL A 17 10.72 19.74 5.54
N HIS A 18 9.57 20.02 6.16
CA HIS A 18 9.46 20.95 7.27
C HIS A 18 10.37 20.56 8.44
N GLY A 19 10.31 19.29 8.84
CA GLY A 19 11.17 18.74 9.89
C GLY A 19 12.67 18.80 9.54
N ALA A 20 13.04 18.62 8.28
CA ALA A 20 14.42 18.75 7.83
C ALA A 20 14.94 20.19 7.94
N CYS A 21 14.13 21.19 7.57
CA CYS A 21 14.46 22.60 7.76
C CYS A 21 14.67 22.94 9.24
N LEU A 22 13.74 22.53 10.10
CA LEU A 22 13.86 22.74 11.55
C LEU A 22 15.12 22.10 12.13
N ARG A 23 15.43 20.86 11.74
CA ARG A 23 16.66 20.18 12.18
C ARG A 23 17.93 20.91 11.72
N ALA A 24 17.90 21.55 10.55
CA ALA A 24 19.02 22.32 10.03
C ALA A 24 19.14 23.74 10.65
N GLY A 25 18.22 24.12 11.54
CA GLY A 25 18.14 25.49 12.08
C GLY A 25 17.63 26.52 11.06
N ASN A 26 17.11 26.07 9.92
CA ASN A 26 16.56 26.93 8.88
C ASN A 26 15.10 27.29 9.20
N PRO A 27 14.63 28.47 8.76
CA PRO A 27 13.21 28.79 8.82
C PRO A 27 12.39 27.78 8.02
N SER A 28 11.13 27.61 8.40
CA SER A 28 10.17 26.84 7.60
C SER A 28 10.08 27.42 6.20
N PRO A 29 10.06 26.59 5.14
CA PRO A 29 9.71 27.05 3.81
C PRO A 29 8.29 27.62 3.81
N ASN A 30 8.03 28.54 2.88
CA ASN A 30 6.65 28.94 2.59
C ASN A 30 5.90 27.78 1.93
N GLU A 31 4.58 27.88 1.85
CA GLU A 31 3.71 26.79 1.38
C GLU A 31 4.05 26.30 -0.05
N ALA A 32 4.42 27.23 -0.95
CA ALA A 32 4.74 26.91 -2.34
C ALA A 32 6.05 26.12 -2.43
N SER A 33 7.09 26.56 -1.72
CA SER A 33 8.38 25.85 -1.66
C SER A 33 8.27 24.51 -0.93
N GLU A 34 7.48 24.44 0.15
CA GLU A 34 7.21 23.18 0.86
C GLU A 34 6.55 22.15 -0.06
N ARG A 35 5.59 22.60 -0.88
CA ARG A 35 4.93 21.77 -1.89
C ARG A 35 5.91 21.22 -2.92
N GLU A 36 6.76 22.08 -3.49
CA GLU A 36 7.73 21.69 -4.52
C GLU A 36 8.78 20.71 -3.97
N LEU A 37 9.34 21.00 -2.80
CA LEU A 37 10.28 20.11 -2.13
C LEU A 37 9.63 18.78 -1.73
N ALA A 38 8.36 18.79 -1.32
CA ALA A 38 7.63 17.57 -0.99
C ALA A 38 7.37 16.71 -2.23
N ASP A 39 7.01 17.33 -3.36
CA ASP A 39 6.80 16.63 -4.63
C ASP A 39 8.12 16.08 -5.18
N GLU A 40 9.23 16.83 -5.09
CA GLU A 40 10.57 16.38 -5.47
C GLU A 40 11.03 15.21 -4.59
N LEU A 41 10.89 15.33 -3.26
CA LEU A 41 11.22 14.26 -2.32
C LEU A 41 10.41 13.00 -2.60
N ARG A 42 9.10 13.15 -2.83
CA ARG A 42 8.20 12.05 -3.20
C ARG A 42 8.68 11.34 -4.46
N SER A 43 9.09 12.10 -5.50
CA SER A 43 9.63 11.53 -6.73
C SER A 43 10.90 10.74 -6.46
N LYS A 44 11.88 11.31 -5.75
CA LYS A 44 13.15 10.63 -5.44
C LYS A 44 12.96 9.36 -4.63
N VAL A 45 12.04 9.38 -3.65
CA VAL A 45 11.70 8.19 -2.86
C VAL A 45 11.04 7.12 -3.73
N ALA A 46 10.12 7.51 -4.62
CA ALA A 46 9.49 6.59 -5.55
C ALA A 46 10.51 5.96 -6.52
N ASP A 47 11.41 6.78 -7.09
CA ASP A 47 12.48 6.32 -7.98
C ASP A 47 13.42 5.35 -7.26
N GLU A 48 13.78 5.62 -6.01
CA GLU A 48 14.61 4.73 -5.20
C GLU A 48 13.90 3.41 -4.88
N PHE A 49 12.59 3.44 -4.59
CA PHE A 49 11.80 2.22 -4.45
C PHE A 49 11.75 1.41 -5.76
N ILE A 50 11.58 2.07 -6.90
CA ILE A 50 11.58 1.40 -8.21
C ILE A 50 12.95 0.79 -8.50
N LYS A 51 14.04 1.49 -8.19
CA LYS A 51 15.41 1.01 -8.40
C LYS A 51 15.70 -0.23 -7.57
N ARG A 52 15.33 -0.23 -6.29
CA ARG A 52 15.58 -1.35 -5.36
C ARG A 52 14.59 -2.50 -5.50
N ARG A 53 13.49 -2.32 -6.25
CA ARG A 53 12.46 -3.36 -6.42
C ARG A 53 13.04 -4.66 -6.98
N ALA A 54 14.05 -4.59 -7.84
CA ALA A 54 14.66 -5.77 -8.46
C ALA A 54 15.48 -6.60 -7.45
N ASP A 55 15.95 -5.98 -6.36
CA ASP A 55 16.81 -6.62 -5.37
C ASP A 55 16.02 -7.23 -4.20
N THR A 56 14.69 -7.10 -4.20
CA THR A 56 13.81 -7.65 -3.16
C THR A 56 13.10 -8.89 -3.67
N GLU A 57 13.06 -9.94 -2.85
CA GLU A 57 12.22 -11.10 -3.14
C GLU A 57 10.74 -10.71 -2.93
N TRP A 58 9.98 -10.71 -4.01
CA TRP A 58 8.55 -10.40 -3.98
C TRP A 58 7.73 -11.68 -4.04
N VAL A 59 6.70 -11.76 -3.19
CA VAL A 59 5.68 -12.81 -3.27
C VAL A 59 4.44 -12.25 -3.98
N PRO A 60 3.89 -12.94 -4.99
CA PRO A 60 2.64 -12.51 -5.60
C PRO A 60 1.50 -12.59 -4.58
N ILE A 61 0.56 -11.64 -4.65
CA ILE A 61 -0.59 -11.58 -3.75
C ILE A 61 -1.86 -11.69 -4.58
N THR A 62 -2.75 -12.62 -4.23
CA THR A 62 -4.09 -12.70 -4.81
C THR A 62 -5.12 -12.37 -3.75
N VAL A 63 -5.94 -11.36 -4.04
CA VAL A 63 -7.02 -10.92 -3.15
C VAL A 63 -8.34 -11.46 -3.67
N TYR A 64 -9.02 -12.22 -2.82
CA TYR A 64 -10.35 -12.75 -3.08
C TYR A 64 -11.41 -11.95 -2.35
N MET A 65 -12.64 -12.00 -2.86
CA MET A 65 -13.83 -11.54 -2.15
C MET A 65 -14.94 -12.55 -2.38
N TRP A 66 -15.78 -12.77 -1.36
CA TRP A 66 -16.95 -13.63 -1.51
C TRP A 66 -18.01 -12.94 -2.37
N ASP A 67 -18.30 -13.50 -3.54
CA ASP A 67 -19.43 -13.07 -4.34
C ASP A 67 -20.70 -13.79 -3.87
N LYS A 68 -21.60 -13.02 -3.26
CA LYS A 68 -22.89 -13.52 -2.78
C LYS A 68 -23.79 -14.04 -3.91
N LYS A 69 -23.62 -13.55 -5.15
CA LYS A 69 -24.47 -13.95 -6.28
C LYS A 69 -24.11 -15.35 -6.76
N THR A 70 -22.82 -15.61 -6.94
CA THR A 70 -22.33 -16.92 -7.39
C THR A 70 -22.01 -17.88 -6.26
N ASN A 71 -22.06 -17.41 -5.00
CA ASN A 71 -21.73 -18.15 -3.79
C ASN A 71 -20.31 -18.76 -3.86
N ARG A 72 -19.35 -17.97 -4.34
CA ARG A 72 -17.96 -18.37 -4.60
C ARG A 72 -16.99 -17.24 -4.27
N LEU A 73 -15.75 -17.60 -3.94
CA LEU A 73 -14.64 -16.65 -3.89
C LEU A 73 -14.27 -16.24 -5.32
N GLN A 74 -14.23 -14.93 -5.57
CA GLN A 74 -13.77 -14.33 -6.82
C GLN A 74 -12.50 -13.52 -6.57
N ILE A 75 -11.59 -13.54 -7.54
CA ILE A 75 -10.41 -12.69 -7.52
C ILE A 75 -10.85 -11.26 -7.80
N ILE A 76 -10.47 -10.33 -6.92
CA ILE A 76 -10.74 -8.90 -7.08
C ILE A 76 -9.48 -8.08 -7.36
N ALA A 77 -8.30 -8.62 -7.04
CA ALA A 77 -7.02 -8.01 -7.38
C ALA A 77 -5.90 -9.06 -7.39
N GLU A 78 -4.94 -8.86 -8.27
CA GLU A 78 -3.68 -9.60 -8.31
C GLU A 78 -2.52 -8.60 -8.29
N TYR A 79 -1.59 -8.80 -7.36
CA TYR A 79 -0.40 -7.99 -7.23
C TYR A 79 0.82 -8.85 -7.55
N GLY A 80 1.71 -8.29 -8.36
CA GLY A 80 2.98 -8.92 -8.70
C GLY A 80 2.94 -10.06 -9.72
N GLY A 81 1.76 -10.58 -10.10
CA GLY A 81 1.66 -11.78 -10.94
C GLY A 81 2.21 -11.69 -12.37
N ALA A 82 2.34 -10.50 -12.95
CA ALA A 82 2.94 -10.33 -14.29
C ALA A 82 4.47 -10.12 -14.25
N GLU A 83 5.01 -9.65 -13.12
CA GLU A 83 6.42 -9.25 -12.99
C GLU A 83 7.26 -10.22 -12.13
N TYR A 84 6.65 -10.93 -11.16
CA TYR A 84 7.36 -11.75 -10.15
C TYR A 84 6.95 -13.23 -10.17
N GLY A 85 6.22 -13.66 -11.20
CA GLY A 85 5.69 -15.01 -11.32
C GLY A 85 4.31 -15.17 -10.65
N LYS A 86 3.58 -16.23 -11.05
CA LYS A 86 2.25 -16.55 -10.51
C LYS A 86 2.26 -17.74 -9.57
N GLU A 87 3.45 -18.22 -9.23
CA GLU A 87 3.60 -19.44 -8.46
C GLU A 87 3.39 -19.18 -6.98
N ASN A 88 2.57 -20.04 -6.36
CA ASN A 88 2.25 -20.02 -4.94
C ASN A 88 2.04 -18.63 -4.31
N PRO A 89 1.04 -17.85 -4.75
CA PRO A 89 0.79 -16.54 -4.17
C PRO A 89 0.35 -16.62 -2.71
N VAL A 90 0.64 -15.56 -1.96
CA VAL A 90 -0.07 -15.28 -0.72
C VAL A 90 -1.52 -14.97 -1.08
N ARG A 91 -2.45 -15.68 -0.45
CA ARG A 91 -3.88 -15.56 -0.74
C ARG A 91 -4.58 -14.97 0.47
N VAL A 92 -5.38 -13.94 0.23
CA VAL A 92 -6.16 -13.27 1.28
C VAL A 92 -7.61 -13.09 0.85
N VAL A 93 -8.54 -13.05 1.80
CA VAL A 93 -9.95 -12.75 1.57
C VAL A 93 -10.27 -11.37 2.14
N TYR A 94 -10.80 -10.48 1.30
CA TYR A 94 -11.32 -9.18 1.68
C TYR A 94 -12.80 -9.26 2.04
N HIS A 95 -13.17 -8.64 3.17
CA HIS A 95 -14.55 -8.70 3.69
C HIS A 95 -15.43 -7.49 3.35
N GLY A 96 -14.90 -6.47 2.67
CA GLY A 96 -15.68 -5.30 2.24
C GLY A 96 -15.68 -4.10 3.21
N TYR A 97 -15.09 -4.23 4.40
CA TYR A 97 -15.05 -3.18 5.43
C TYR A 97 -13.62 -2.89 5.96
N GLY A 98 -12.60 -3.19 5.16
CA GLY A 98 -11.19 -3.00 5.54
C GLY A 98 -10.52 -4.18 6.26
N HIS A 99 -11.26 -5.25 6.56
CA HIS A 99 -10.71 -6.48 7.17
C HIS A 99 -10.28 -7.51 6.12
N TYR A 100 -9.22 -8.27 6.44
CA TYR A 100 -8.66 -9.33 5.61
C TYR A 100 -8.31 -10.57 6.45
N ASP A 101 -8.56 -11.76 5.90
CA ASP A 101 -8.08 -13.03 6.47
C ASP A 101 -7.14 -13.75 5.50
N ALA A 102 -6.18 -14.50 6.04
CA ALA A 102 -5.29 -15.35 5.25
C ALA A 102 -6.02 -16.61 4.76
N LEU A 103 -5.83 -16.97 3.49
CA LEU A 103 -6.43 -18.15 2.89
C LEU A 103 -5.37 -19.24 2.67
N HIS A 104 -5.49 -20.35 3.40
CA HIS A 104 -4.58 -21.49 3.24
C HIS A 104 -4.94 -22.31 1.99
N THR A 105 -3.93 -22.79 1.26
CA THR A 105 -4.06 -23.53 -0.02
C THR A 105 -4.93 -24.79 0.06
N SER A 106 -4.96 -25.46 1.21
CA SER A 106 -5.83 -26.61 1.49
C SER A 106 -7.33 -26.28 1.53
N SER A 107 -7.69 -25.00 1.56
CA SER A 107 -9.08 -24.53 1.77
C SER A 107 -9.81 -24.20 0.48
N PHE A 108 -9.12 -24.21 -0.67
CA PHE A 108 -9.71 -23.87 -1.97
C PHE A 108 -10.88 -24.77 -2.38
N GLY A 109 -10.94 -25.99 -1.85
CA GLY A 109 -12.05 -26.93 -2.04
C GLY A 109 -12.95 -27.14 -0.82
N ALA A 110 -12.64 -26.55 0.34
CA ALA A 110 -13.25 -26.89 1.64
C ALA A 110 -13.85 -25.70 2.41
N LEU A 111 -13.88 -24.50 1.82
CA LEU A 111 -14.50 -23.32 2.44
C LEU A 111 -16.01 -23.52 2.59
N HIS A 112 -16.41 -24.00 3.76
CA HIS A 112 -17.80 -24.15 4.14
C HIS A 112 -18.40 -22.77 4.49
N PRO A 113 -19.66 -22.46 4.12
CA PRO A 113 -20.28 -21.12 4.27
C PRO A 113 -20.38 -20.54 5.69
N LYS A 114 -19.95 -21.26 6.73
CA LYS A 114 -20.20 -20.91 8.14
C LYS A 114 -19.23 -19.86 8.73
N MET A 115 -18.27 -19.36 7.97
CA MET A 115 -17.31 -18.35 8.46
C MET A 115 -17.70 -16.89 8.13
N TYR A 116 -18.81 -16.64 7.42
CA TYR A 116 -19.18 -15.30 6.93
C TYR A 116 -20.61 -14.85 7.26
N THR A 117 -21.25 -15.49 8.27
CA THR A 117 -22.53 -15.01 8.84
C THR A 117 -22.31 -14.01 9.94
#